data_AF-A0A4U2ZCF8-F1
#
_entry.id   AF-A0A4U2ZCF8-F1
#
_cell.length_a   1.000
_cell.length_b   1.000
_cell.length_c   1.000
_cell.angle_alpha   90.00
_cell.angle_beta   90.00
_cell.angle_gamma   90.00
#
_symmetry.space_group_name_H-M   'P 1'
#
loop_
_entity.id
_entity.type
_entity.pdbx_description
1 polymer ?
#
loop_
_entity_poly.entity_id
_entity_poly.type
_entity_poly.pdbx_seq_one_letter_code
_entity_poly.pdbx_strand_id
1 'polypeptide(L)' 'MNKLTTKLVVAIGIGAALYGVLGLWGFSIAPNTFIKPALAILTVFGALFGPVAGLLIGLIGHTVTDT' A
#
# COMPACT_ATOMS: atom_id res chain seq x y z
N MET A 1 -0.27 23.75 -10.10
CA MET A 1 1.14 23.66 -9.66
C MET A 1 1.25 22.47 -8.71
N ASN A 2 1.34 21.25 -9.27
CA ASN A 2 1.32 20.00 -8.52
C ASN A 2 2.70 19.75 -7.93
N LYS A 3 2.99 20.35 -6.77
CA LYS A 3 4.19 20.05 -6.03
C LYS A 3 4.01 18.68 -5.40
N LEU A 4 4.72 17.67 -5.92
CA LEU A 4 5.09 16.49 -5.13
C LEU A 4 5.83 17.01 -3.90
N THR A 5 5.09 17.23 -2.82
CA THR A 5 5.64 17.66 -1.56
C THR A 5 6.43 16.51 -0.95
N THR A 6 7.53 16.81 -0.27
CA THR A 6 8.35 15.82 0.44
C THR A 6 7.48 14.92 1.33
N LYS A 7 6.42 15.49 1.94
CA LYS A 7 5.45 14.74 2.75
C LYS A 7 4.77 13.61 1.96
N LEU A 8 4.41 13.85 0.71
CA LEU A 8 3.72 12.88 -0.14
C LEU A 8 4.68 11.77 -0.60
N VAL A 9 5.91 12.13 -0.95
CA VAL A 9 6.95 11.16 -1.30
C VAL A 9 7.28 10.24 -0.11
N VAL A 10 7.44 10.81 1.09
CA VAL A 10 7.67 10.05 2.32
C VAL A 10 6.48 9.15 2.66
N ALA A 11 5.25 9.65 2.51
CA ALA A 11 4.05 8.85 2.72
C ALA A 11 3.97 7.66 1.76
N ILE A 12 4.39 7.82 0.50
CA ILE A 12 4.46 6.72 -0.47
C ILE A 12 5.50 5.69 -0.03
N GLY A 13 6.70 6.11 0.37
CA GLY A 13 7.76 5.20 0.81
C GLY A 13 7.36 4.38 2.05
N ILE A 14 6.81 5.05 3.07
CA ILE A 14 6.32 4.39 4.30
C ILE A 14 5.16 3.46 3.96
N GLY A 15 4.18 3.92 3.17
CA GLY A 15 3.03 3.12 2.76
C GLY A 15 3.44 1.87 1.99
N ALA A 16 4.42 1.99 1.08
CA ALA A 16 4.92 0.86 0.30
C ALA A 16 5.65 -0.17 1.17
N ALA A 17 6.47 0.27 2.14
CA ALA A 17 7.14 -0.62 3.08
C ALA A 17 6.13 -1.36 3.98
N LEU A 18 5.12 -0.65 4.51
CA LEU A 18 4.05 -1.25 5.30
C LEU A 18 3.21 -2.24 4.48
N TYR A 19 2.87 -1.88 3.24
CA TYR A 19 2.18 -2.78 2.31
C TYR A 19 3.00 -4.05 2.08
N GLY A 20 4.31 -3.92 1.86
CA GLY A 20 5.26 -5.02 1.74
C GLY A 20 5.16 -6.02 2.89
N VAL A 21 5.36 -5.53 4.11
CA VAL A 21 5.35 -6.38 5.32
C VAL A 21 3.99 -7.02 5.57
N LEU A 22 2.91 -6.25 5.43
CA LEU A 22 1.55 -6.74 5.65
C LEU A 22 1.04 -7.63 4.50
N GLY A 23 1.69 -7.58 3.34
CA GLY A 23 1.42 -8.41 2.18
C GLY A 23 1.99 -9.81 2.31
N LEU A 24 2.88 -10.06 3.25
CA LEU A 24 3.43 -11.40 3.53
C LEU A 24 2.47 -12.29 4.31
N TRP A 25 1.48 -11.69 4.97
CA TRP A 25 0.53 -12.38 5.84
C TRP A 25 -0.90 -12.22 5.30
N GLY A 26 -1.72 -13.23 5.51
CA GLY A 26 -3.11 -13.21 5.07
C GLY A 26 -3.98 -14.12 5.92
N PHE A 27 -5.20 -13.68 6.17
CA PHE A 27 -6.21 -14.45 6.87
C PHE A 27 -7.06 -15.21 5.84
N SER A 28 -7.14 -16.52 5.95
CA SER A 28 -7.99 -17.33 5.07
C SER A 28 -9.45 -17.13 5.45
N ILE A 29 -10.28 -16.76 4.47
CA ILE A 29 -11.73 -16.61 4.64
C ILE A 29 -12.47 -17.75 3.95
N ALA A 30 -11.89 -18.28 2.87
CA ALA A 30 -12.41 -19.41 2.13
C ALA A 30 -11.24 -20.17 1.48
N PRO A 31 -11.46 -21.38 0.94
CA PRO A 31 -10.43 -22.10 0.19
C PRO A 31 -9.82 -21.21 -0.90
N ASN A 32 -8.49 -21.13 -0.94
CA ASN A 32 -7.73 -20.27 -1.86
C ASN A 32 -8.07 -18.76 -1.80
N THR A 33 -8.78 -18.29 -0.77
CA THR A 33 -9.15 -16.89 -0.59
C THR A 33 -8.56 -16.36 0.71
N PHE A 34 -7.65 -15.39 0.56
CA PHE A 34 -6.97 -14.76 1.68
C PHE A 34 -7.24 -13.26 1.66
N ILE A 35 -7.65 -12.72 2.82
CA ILE A 35 -7.64 -11.27 3.03
C ILE A 35 -6.27 -10.88 3.56
N LYS A 36 -5.63 -9.96 2.84
CA LYS A 36 -4.34 -9.39 3.18
C LYS A 36 -4.58 -8.04 3.87
N PRO A 37 -4.05 -7.80 5.09
CA PRO A 37 -4.17 -6.50 5.75
C PRO A 37 -3.49 -5.37 4.96
N ALA A 38 -2.62 -5.69 4.01
CA ALA A 38 -2.06 -4.75 3.04
C ALA A 38 -3.13 -3.93 2.28
N LEU A 39 -4.32 -4.51 2.02
CA LEU A 39 -5.43 -3.77 1.38
C LEU A 39 -5.93 -2.62 2.25
N ALA A 40 -5.94 -2.78 3.58
CA ALA A 40 -6.38 -1.72 4.50
C ALA A 40 -5.39 -0.54 4.51
N ILE A 41 -4.09 -0.81 4.41
CA ILE A 41 -3.08 0.25 4.29
C ILE A 41 -3.27 1.03 3.00
N LEU A 42 -3.52 0.34 1.89
CA LEU A 42 -3.73 0.98 0.60
C LEU A 42 -4.93 1.95 0.63
N THR A 43 -6.05 1.54 1.22
CA THR A 43 -7.25 2.37 1.30
C THR A 43 -7.08 3.54 2.27
N VAL A 44 -6.43 3.33 3.42
CA VAL A 44 -6.17 4.40 4.41
C VAL A 44 -5.23 5.47 3.82
N PHE A 45 -4.10 5.06 3.22
CA PHE A 45 -3.16 6.01 2.63
C PHE A 45 -3.73 6.69 1.38
N GLY A 46 -4.52 5.98 0.57
CA GLY A 46 -5.23 6.57 -0.56
C GLY A 46 -6.26 7.63 -0.13
N ALA A 47 -6.98 7.40 0.97
CA ALA A 47 -7.93 8.37 1.52
C ALA A 47 -7.23 9.60 2.11
N LEU A 48 -6.07 9.43 2.76
CA LEU A 48 -5.35 10.53 3.44
C LEU A 48 -4.46 11.36 2.51
N PHE A 49 -3.77 10.72 1.56
CA PHE A 49 -2.76 11.37 0.69
C PHE A 49 -3.21 11.48 -0.76
N GLY A 50 -4.42 11.01 -1.06
CA GLY A 50 -5.05 11.09 -2.38
C GLY A 50 -4.80 9.84 -3.25
N PRO A 51 -5.55 9.74 -4.37
CA PRO A 51 -5.60 8.54 -5.19
C PRO A 51 -4.25 8.21 -5.85
N VAL A 52 -3.45 9.23 -6.20
CA VAL A 52 -2.12 9.04 -6.80
C VAL A 52 -1.15 8.41 -5.81
N ALA A 53 -1.18 8.84 -4.54
CA ALA A 53 -0.33 8.26 -3.50
C ALA A 53 -0.71 6.79 -3.24
N GLY A 54 -2.02 6.50 -3.14
CA GLY A 54 -2.50 5.13 -3.02
C GLY A 54 -2.04 4.23 -4.17
N LEU A 55 -2.22 4.68 -5.42
CA LEU A 55 -1.77 3.93 -6.60
C LEU A 55 -0.27 3.60 -6.55
N LEU A 56 0.57 4.61 -6.26
CA LEU A 56 2.02 4.42 -6.18
C LEU A 56 2.43 3.51 -5.02
N ILE A 57 1.77 3.61 -3.86
CA ILE A 57 1.98 2.72 -2.72
C ILE A 57 1.66 1.28 -3.10
N GLY A 58 0.53 1.03 -3.76
CA GLY A 58 0.12 -0.31 -4.18
C GLY A 58 1.06 -0.90 -5.23
N LEU A 59 1.44 -0.10 -6.23
CA LEU A 59 2.36 -0.54 -7.29
C LEU A 59 3.73 -0.93 -6.70
N ILE A 60 4.34 -0.03 -5.93
CA ILE A 60 5.67 -0.26 -5.33
C ILE A 60 5.57 -1.36 -4.27
N GLY A 61 4.55 -1.33 -3.42
CA GLY A 61 4.33 -2.32 -2.37
C GLY A 61 4.17 -3.74 -2.92
N HIS A 62 3.43 -3.92 -4.03
CA HIS A 62 3.35 -5.21 -4.71
C HIS A 62 4.72 -5.68 -5.21
N THR A 63 5.48 -4.80 -5.89
CA THR A 63 6.82 -5.18 -6.36
C THR A 63 7.77 -5.57 -5.22
N VAL A 64 7.57 -5.06 -4.00
CA VAL A 64 8.37 -5.43 -2.81
C VAL A 64 7.84 -6.70 -2.14
N THR A 65 6.54 -6.97 -2.22
CA THR A 65 5.93 -8.17 -1.62
C THR A 65 6.14 -9.41 -2.48
N ASP A 66 6.04 -9.24 -3.79
CA ASP A 66 6.01 -10.31 -4.79
C ASP A 66 7.39 -10.55 -5.45
N THR A 67 8.48 -10.06 -4.83
CA THR A 67 9.87 -10.48 -5.13
C THR A 67 10.17 -11.85 -4.57
#